data_AF-A0A5C6SMS8-F1
#
_entry.id   AF-A0A5C6SMS8-F1
#
_cell.length_a   1.000
_cell.length_b   1.000
_cell.length_c   1.000
_cell.angle_alpha   90.00
_cell.angle_beta   90.00
_cell.angle_gamma   90.00
#
_symmetry.space_group_name_H-M   'P 1'
#
loop_
_entity.id
_entity.type
_entity.pdbx_description
1 polymer ?
#
loop_
_entity_poly.entity_id
_entity_poly.type
_entity_poly.pdbx_seq_one_letter_code
_entity_poly.pdbx_strand_id
1 'polypeptide(L)'
;MKTSTILTALGGMLAFNAQVVNAGCYTTGDPWPNKDQAAQFVWDACYGSQGMFSGQFRPKQTKSMCPRSGQLGLVFEVENQWDQTLDLNNDDCYTRLKNEIYGCDRGGESTVSKWRFRADPGNC
;
A
#
# COMPACT_ATOMS: atom_id res chain seq x y z
N MET A 1 -60.62 -13.97 23.40
CA MET A 1 -59.38 -13.44 24.03
C MET A 1 -58.36 -14.56 24.11
N LYS A 2 -57.28 -14.47 23.33
CA LYS A 2 -56.04 -15.24 23.53
C LYS A 2 -54.87 -14.34 23.16
N THR A 3 -54.21 -13.81 24.17
CA THR A 3 -52.97 -13.03 24.11
C THR A 3 -51.78 -13.96 23.93
N SER A 4 -50.83 -13.60 23.07
CA SER A 4 -49.45 -14.09 23.12
C SER A 4 -48.51 -13.10 22.43
N THR A 5 -47.99 -12.21 23.28
CA THR A 5 -46.61 -11.73 23.43
C THR A 5 -45.71 -11.65 22.19
N ILE A 6 -45.31 -10.40 21.89
CA ILE A 6 -44.20 -9.99 21.02
C ILE A 6 -42.87 -10.30 21.72
N LEU A 7 -41.92 -10.95 21.04
CA LEU A 7 -40.50 -10.93 21.42
C LEU A 7 -39.66 -10.41 20.25
N THR A 8 -39.15 -9.19 20.44
CA THR A 8 -38.01 -8.58 19.75
C THR A 8 -36.72 -9.34 20.03
N ALA A 9 -35.91 -9.60 19.00
CA ALA A 9 -34.49 -9.96 19.16
C ALA A 9 -33.63 -9.27 18.10
N LEU A 10 -33.14 -8.08 18.49
CA LEU A 10 -31.82 -7.47 18.26
C LEU A 10 -31.03 -7.88 17.00
N GLY A 11 -30.89 -6.91 16.10
CA GLY A 11 -29.91 -6.94 15.01
C GLY A 11 -28.48 -6.91 15.54
N GLY A 12 -27.70 -7.92 15.16
CA GLY A 12 -26.25 -7.91 15.28
C GLY A 12 -25.66 -7.17 14.08
N MET A 13 -25.43 -5.86 14.23
CA MET A 13 -24.52 -5.15 13.31
C MET A 13 -23.10 -5.64 13.63
N LEU A 14 -22.55 -6.44 12.74
CA LEU A 14 -21.10 -6.67 12.70
C LEU A 14 -20.46 -5.33 12.33
N ALA A 15 -20.06 -4.57 13.35
CA ALA A 15 -19.14 -3.48 13.20
C ALA A 15 -17.80 -4.08 12.75
N PHE A 16 -17.62 -4.21 11.44
CA PHE A 16 -16.31 -4.35 10.86
C PHE A 16 -15.54 -3.10 11.28
N ASN A 17 -14.65 -3.26 12.25
CA ASN A 17 -13.61 -2.30 12.55
C ASN A 17 -12.68 -2.29 11.33
N ALA A 18 -13.12 -1.64 10.26
CA ALA A 18 -12.23 -1.22 9.19
C ALA A 18 -11.27 -0.25 9.86
N GLN A 19 -10.08 -0.75 10.18
CA GLN A 19 -8.95 0.11 10.49
C GLN A 19 -8.80 1.00 9.27
N VAL A 20 -9.27 2.24 9.38
CA VAL A 20 -9.11 3.25 8.35
C VAL A 20 -7.61 3.50 8.28
N VAL A 21 -6.94 2.76 7.40
CA VAL A 21 -5.53 2.95 7.11
C VAL A 21 -5.40 4.36 6.56
N ASN A 22 -4.78 5.23 7.35
CA ASN A 22 -4.47 6.58 6.95
C ASN A 22 -3.22 6.52 6.06
N ALA A 23 -3.42 6.31 4.77
CA ALA A 23 -3.05 7.32 3.79
C ALA A 23 -3.81 7.08 2.47
N GLY A 24 -3.90 8.14 1.67
CA GLY A 24 -4.92 8.31 0.64
C GLY A 24 -4.35 8.34 -0.77
N CYS A 25 -5.24 8.06 -1.71
CA CYS A 25 -4.98 8.32 -3.12
C CYS A 25 -4.74 9.81 -3.36
N TYR A 26 -3.74 10.12 -4.17
CA TYR A 26 -3.52 11.49 -4.61
C TYR A 26 -4.65 11.93 -5.54
N THR A 27 -5.10 13.17 -5.39
CA THR A 27 -6.16 13.78 -6.23
C THR A 27 -5.60 14.57 -7.41
N THR A 28 -4.30 14.86 -7.39
CA THR A 28 -3.54 15.58 -8.42
C THR A 28 -2.30 14.74 -8.83
N GLY A 29 -1.51 15.22 -9.78
CA GLY A 29 -0.36 14.48 -10.33
C GLY A 29 -0.71 13.67 -11.58
N ASP A 30 0.26 12.95 -12.12
CA ASP A 30 0.07 12.18 -13.34
C ASP A 30 -0.70 10.88 -13.08
N PRO A 31 -1.56 10.44 -14.02
CA PRO A 31 -2.16 9.11 -13.93
C PRO A 31 -1.11 8.04 -14.25
N TRP A 32 -1.36 6.81 -13.80
CA TRP A 32 -0.52 5.67 -14.17
C TRP A 32 -0.48 5.47 -15.70
N PRO A 33 0.70 5.49 -16.35
CA PRO A 33 0.81 5.24 -17.78
C PRO A 33 0.54 3.76 -18.13
N ASN A 34 0.96 2.85 -17.24
CA ASN A 34 0.68 1.42 -17.33
C ASN A 34 0.80 0.80 -15.93
N LYS A 35 -0.34 0.44 -15.31
CA LYS A 35 -0.39 -0.14 -13.95
C LYS A 35 0.28 -1.51 -13.88
N ASP A 36 0.15 -2.35 -14.91
CA ASP A 36 0.75 -3.70 -14.93
C ASP A 36 2.28 -3.64 -15.01
N GLN A 37 2.81 -2.73 -15.82
CA GLN A 37 4.25 -2.49 -15.87
C GLN A 37 4.79 -1.94 -14.55
N ALA A 38 4.06 -1.00 -13.93
CA ALA A 38 4.37 -0.48 -12.60
C ALA A 38 4.45 -1.62 -11.57
N ALA A 39 3.47 -2.53 -11.59
CA ALA A 39 3.44 -3.68 -10.71
C ALA A 39 4.61 -4.65 -10.98
N GLN A 40 5.01 -4.83 -12.24
CA GLN A 40 6.20 -5.64 -12.56
C GLN A 40 7.48 -5.04 -11.98
N PHE A 41 7.67 -3.73 -12.04
CA PHE A 41 8.84 -3.09 -11.42
C PHE A 41 8.86 -3.31 -9.90
N VAL A 42 7.70 -3.22 -9.25
CA VAL A 42 7.57 -3.52 -7.82
C VAL A 42 7.85 -4.99 -7.53
N TRP A 43 7.38 -5.91 -8.38
CA TRP A 43 7.70 -7.33 -8.26
C TRP A 43 9.22 -7.55 -8.26
N ASP A 44 9.93 -7.00 -9.25
CA ASP A 44 11.38 -7.13 -9.35
C ASP A 44 12.09 -6.47 -8.16
N ALA A 45 11.56 -5.37 -7.63
CA ALA A 45 12.12 -4.67 -6.47
C ALA A 45 11.90 -5.41 -5.14
N CYS A 46 10.80 -6.13 -4.98
CA CYS A 46 10.50 -6.89 -3.76
C CYS A 46 11.08 -8.32 -3.80
N TYR A 47 11.03 -9.01 -4.94
CA TYR A 47 11.43 -10.42 -5.08
C TYR A 47 12.77 -10.65 -5.78
N GLY A 48 13.28 -9.65 -6.51
CA GLY A 48 14.56 -9.79 -7.21
C GLY A 48 15.70 -10.11 -6.25
N SER A 49 16.69 -10.87 -6.72
CA SER A 49 17.94 -11.06 -5.98
C SER A 49 18.62 -9.69 -5.83
N GLN A 50 18.67 -9.17 -4.60
CA GLN A 50 19.06 -7.78 -4.29
C GLN A 50 18.09 -6.70 -4.82
N GLY A 51 16.80 -7.03 -4.93
CA GLY A 51 15.76 -6.07 -5.26
C GLY A 51 15.81 -4.86 -4.31
N MET A 52 15.45 -3.67 -4.81
CA MET A 52 15.58 -2.41 -4.08
C MET A 52 14.93 -2.45 -2.69
N PHE A 53 13.83 -3.18 -2.54
CA PHE A 53 13.09 -3.28 -1.28
C PHE A 53 13.32 -4.58 -0.52
N SER A 54 14.26 -5.42 -0.98
CA SER A 54 14.66 -6.64 -0.28
C SER A 54 15.60 -6.35 0.90
N GLY A 55 15.59 -7.26 1.87
CA GLY A 55 16.47 -7.25 3.03
C GLY A 55 16.20 -6.11 4.01
N GLN A 56 17.04 -6.03 5.03
CA GLN A 56 16.80 -5.17 6.19
C GLN A 56 16.74 -3.68 5.87
N PHE A 57 15.84 -3.00 6.59
CA PHE A 57 15.72 -1.55 6.69
C PHE A 57 16.10 -1.13 8.11
N ARG A 58 17.06 -0.21 8.23
CA ARG A 58 17.38 0.45 9.50
C ARG A 58 16.17 1.24 10.03
N PRO A 59 16.14 1.61 11.31
CA PRO A 59 15.12 2.51 11.85
C PRO A 59 15.02 3.78 11.00
N LYS A 60 13.80 4.17 10.63
CA LYS A 60 13.48 5.35 9.80
C LYS A 60 14.13 5.36 8.42
N GLN A 61 14.63 4.22 7.95
CA GLN A 61 15.22 4.13 6.61
C GLN A 61 14.12 4.08 5.56
N THR A 62 14.22 4.97 4.58
CA THR A 62 13.52 4.87 3.30
C THR A 62 14.42 4.23 2.26
N LYS A 63 13.92 3.23 1.55
CA LYS A 63 14.49 2.80 0.26
C LYS A 63 13.53 3.27 -0.83
N SER A 64 14.08 3.68 -1.97
CA SER A 64 13.30 4.20 -3.08
C SER A 64 13.87 3.77 -4.42
N MET A 65 13.00 3.72 -5.43
CA MET A 65 13.40 3.56 -6.83
C MET A 65 12.59 4.50 -7.72
N CYS A 66 13.16 4.83 -8.87
CA CYS A 66 12.41 5.44 -9.95
C CYS A 66 12.64 4.80 -11.33
N PRO A 67 12.01 3.65 -11.61
CA PRO A 67 11.93 3.13 -12.97
C PRO A 67 11.13 4.06 -13.88
N ARG A 68 11.37 3.99 -15.20
CA ARG A 68 10.59 4.73 -16.21
C ARG A 68 9.58 3.84 -16.91
N SER A 69 8.37 4.35 -17.10
CA SER A 69 7.34 3.78 -17.98
C SER A 69 7.05 4.78 -19.09
N GLY A 70 7.53 4.48 -20.30
CA GLY A 70 7.56 5.46 -21.39
C GLY A 70 8.43 6.66 -21.01
N GLN A 71 7.86 7.87 -21.09
CA GLN A 71 8.54 9.11 -20.70
C GLN A 71 8.39 9.45 -19.21
N LEU A 72 7.49 8.77 -18.49
CA LEU A 72 7.16 9.10 -17.11
C LEU A 72 8.05 8.32 -16.12
N GLY A 73 8.59 9.01 -15.13
CA GLY A 73 9.23 8.38 -13.97
C GLY A 73 8.19 7.88 -12.98
N LEU A 74 8.38 6.70 -12.40
CA LEU A 74 7.46 6.13 -11.40
C LEU A 74 8.18 6.01 -10.07
N VAL A 75 7.79 6.80 -9.08
CA VAL A 75 8.40 6.75 -7.75
C VAL A 75 7.75 5.64 -6.94
N PHE A 76 8.59 4.80 -6.35
CA PHE A 76 8.17 3.84 -5.34
C PHE A 76 9.06 3.99 -4.11
N GLU A 77 8.46 4.09 -2.94
CA GLU A 77 9.17 4.21 -1.66
C GLU A 77 8.61 3.24 -0.63
N VAL A 78 9.52 2.67 0.16
CA VAL A 78 9.19 1.90 1.35
C VAL A 78 10.02 2.45 2.50
N GLU A 79 9.37 2.78 3.60
CA GLU A 79 10.02 3.30 4.81
C GLU A 79 9.69 2.46 6.03
N ASN A 80 10.75 2.10 6.78
CA ASN A 80 10.63 1.48 8.09
C ASN A 80 10.42 2.55 9.17
N GLN A 81 9.20 2.79 9.62
CA GLN A 81 8.90 3.77 10.67
C GLN A 81 9.05 3.20 12.08
N TRP A 82 9.56 1.98 12.25
CA TRP A 82 9.93 1.45 13.56
C TRP A 82 11.24 2.09 14.07
N ASP A 83 11.48 1.91 15.36
CA ASP A 83 12.73 2.34 16.01
C ASP A 83 13.78 1.22 16.04
N GLN A 84 13.57 0.16 15.25
CA GLN A 84 14.42 -1.03 15.14
C GLN A 84 14.67 -1.41 13.68
N THR A 85 15.79 -2.09 13.42
CA THR A 85 16.08 -2.66 12.10
C THR A 85 15.16 -3.87 11.87
N LEU A 86 14.41 -3.85 10.78
CA LEU A 86 13.48 -4.92 10.42
C LEU A 86 13.65 -5.29 8.95
N ASP A 87 13.28 -6.52 8.64
CA ASP A 87 13.11 -6.98 7.25
C ASP A 87 11.62 -6.93 6.91
N LEU A 88 11.30 -6.39 5.74
CA LEU A 88 9.93 -6.36 5.24
C LEU A 88 9.70 -7.63 4.43
N ASN A 89 8.65 -8.37 4.74
CA ASN A 89 8.28 -9.55 3.96
C ASN A 89 8.00 -9.16 2.50
N ASN A 90 8.52 -9.94 1.55
CA ASN A 90 8.40 -9.65 0.11
C ASN A 90 6.94 -9.62 -0.36
N ASP A 91 6.07 -10.49 0.18
CA ASP A 91 4.65 -10.52 -0.17
C ASP A 91 3.93 -9.28 0.33
N ASP A 92 4.28 -8.80 1.54
CA ASP A 92 3.77 -7.53 2.07
C ASP A 92 4.29 -6.34 1.25
N CYS A 93 5.59 -6.31 0.93
CA CYS A 93 6.19 -5.30 0.06
C CYS A 93 5.42 -5.18 -1.25
N TYR A 94 5.23 -6.29 -1.95
CA TYR A 94 4.57 -6.32 -3.25
C TYR A 94 3.09 -5.97 -3.12
N THR A 95 2.36 -6.61 -2.19
CA THR A 95 0.92 -6.40 -2.02
C THR A 95 0.60 -4.96 -1.68
N ARG A 96 1.37 -4.33 -0.79
CA ARG A 96 1.09 -2.97 -0.32
C ARG A 96 1.33 -1.94 -1.42
N LEU A 97 2.47 -1.99 -2.10
CA LEU A 97 2.74 -1.11 -3.23
C LEU A 97 1.78 -1.35 -4.41
N LYS A 98 1.40 -2.61 -4.65
CA LYS A 98 0.39 -2.95 -5.66
C LYS A 98 -0.99 -2.37 -5.34
N ASN A 99 -1.37 -2.31 -4.07
CA ASN A 99 -2.62 -1.66 -3.66
C ASN A 99 -2.59 -0.16 -3.99
N GLU A 100 -1.47 0.53 -3.82
CA GLU A 100 -1.35 1.94 -4.23
C GLU A 100 -1.46 2.10 -5.77
N ILE A 101 -0.87 1.19 -6.54
CA ILE A 101 -0.91 1.22 -8.01
C ILE A 101 -2.32 1.00 -8.55
N TYR A 102 -3.02 -0.04 -8.09
CA TYR A 102 -4.34 -0.39 -8.63
C TYR A 102 -5.48 0.32 -7.94
N GLY A 103 -5.36 0.61 -6.65
CA GLY A 103 -6.38 1.29 -5.84
C GLY A 103 -6.46 2.79 -6.08
N CYS A 104 -5.40 3.42 -6.58
CA CYS A 104 -5.35 4.86 -6.80
C CYS A 104 -4.94 5.22 -8.23
N ASP A 105 -5.76 6.01 -8.94
CA ASP A 105 -5.52 6.34 -10.34
C ASP A 105 -4.31 7.24 -10.60
N ARG A 106 -3.90 8.02 -9.59
CA ARG A 106 -2.76 8.94 -9.63
C ARG A 106 -1.69 8.58 -8.59
N GLY A 107 -1.68 7.33 -8.16
CA GLY A 107 -0.86 6.89 -7.05
C GLY A 107 -1.38 7.34 -5.69
N GLY A 108 -0.64 6.96 -4.66
CA GLY A 108 -1.05 7.12 -3.29
C GLY A 108 0.05 6.70 -2.34
N GLU A 109 -0.30 6.80 -1.07
CA GLU A 109 0.53 6.37 0.02
C GLU A 109 -0.34 5.71 1.07
N SER A 110 0.19 4.69 1.76
CA SER A 110 -0.44 4.12 2.95
C SER A 110 0.61 3.82 4.00
N THR A 111 0.23 3.92 5.28
CA THR A 111 1.03 3.39 6.39
C THR A 111 0.30 2.21 7.02
N VAL A 112 0.96 1.05 7.04
CA VAL A 112 0.43 -0.18 7.64
C VAL A 112 1.49 -0.78 8.56
N SER A 113 1.14 -0.99 9.83
CA SER A 113 2.06 -1.58 10.82
C SER A 113 3.42 -0.86 10.88
N LYS A 114 3.40 0.48 10.83
CA LYS A 114 4.59 1.36 10.79
C LYS A 114 5.54 1.10 9.60
N TRP A 115 5.02 0.55 8.51
CA TRP A 115 5.65 0.59 7.20
C TRP A 115 4.89 1.58 6.33
N ARG A 116 5.58 2.58 5.78
CA ARG A 116 5.00 3.51 4.82
C ARG A 116 5.32 3.02 3.41
N PHE A 117 4.31 2.96 2.58
CA PHE A 117 4.36 2.57 1.18
C PHE A 117 3.88 3.73 0.33
N ARG A 118 4.69 4.16 -0.63
CA ARG A 118 4.31 5.22 -1.58
C ARG A 118 4.51 4.72 -3.00
N ALA A 119 3.53 4.99 -3.86
CA ALA A 119 3.62 4.77 -5.29
C ALA A 119 3.07 6.00 -6.02
N ASP A 120 3.88 6.66 -6.84
CA ASP A 120 3.59 8.00 -7.37
C ASP A 120 4.08 8.16 -8.82
N PRO A 121 3.18 8.26 -9.82
CA PRO A 121 3.55 8.52 -11.21
C PRO A 121 3.96 9.99 -11.42
N GLY A 122 5.09 10.19 -12.10
CA GLY A 122 5.54 11.50 -12.60
C GLY A 122 6.45 12.28 -11.66
N ASN A 123 6.69 11.80 -10.45
CA ASN A 123 7.48 12.53 -9.43
C ASN A 123 8.96 12.12 -9.35
N CYS A 124 9.54 11.72 -10.49
CA CYS A 124 10.97 11.72 -10.73
C CYS A 124 11.29 12.21 -12.16
#